data_AF-H8GT25-F1
#
_entry.id   AF-H8GT25-F1
#
_cell.length_a   1.000
_cell.length_b   1.000
_cell.length_c   1.000
_cell.angle_alpha   90.00
_cell.angle_beta   90.00
_cell.angle_gamma   90.00
#
_symmetry.space_group_name_H-M   'P 1'
#
loop_
_entity.id
_entity.type
_entity.pdbx_description
1 polymer ?
#
loop_
_entity_poly.entity_id
_entity_poly.type
_entity_poly.pdbx_seq_one_letter_code
_entity_poly.pdbx_strand_id
1 'polypeptide(L)'
;MRLGETLPAHPWQSAAREVVVVYTHDCGDLGPLWRDLLASGLPVRAVNAEDVPAPAPGGLTPWRGEEATTFARQLRIGEYPAVLLVNEGRILNAWEGTFAGKLD
;
A
#
# COMPACT_ATOMS: atom_id res chain seq x y z
N MET A 1 8.13 -4.23 -9.89
CA MET A 1 6.68 -4.22 -10.20
C MET A 1 6.43 -3.96 -11.68
N ARG A 2 5.35 -4.49 -12.27
CA ARG A 2 4.87 -4.08 -13.61
C ARG A 2 3.36 -3.86 -13.63
N LEU A 3 2.91 -2.90 -14.44
CA LEU A 3 1.49 -2.65 -14.66
C LEU A 3 0.83 -3.84 -15.37
N GLY A 4 -0.41 -4.15 -14.99
CA GLY A 4 -1.18 -5.31 -15.46
C GLY A 4 -0.86 -6.63 -14.75
N GLU A 5 0.21 -6.70 -13.96
CA GLU A 5 0.52 -7.87 -13.13
C GLU A 5 -0.56 -8.07 -12.05
N THR A 6 -0.83 -9.34 -11.76
CA THR A 6 -1.70 -9.72 -10.65
C THR A 6 -1.00 -9.39 -9.34
N LEU A 7 -1.76 -8.86 -8.39
CA LEU A 7 -1.31 -8.65 -7.03
C LEU A 7 -0.85 -10.01 -6.44
N PRO A 8 0.28 -10.07 -5.72
CA PRO A 8 0.70 -11.32 -5.10
C PRO A 8 -0.32 -11.83 -4.08
N ALA A 9 -0.16 -13.08 -3.61
CA ALA A 9 -1.08 -13.68 -2.66
C ALA A 9 -1.21 -12.83 -1.37
N HIS A 10 -2.44 -12.60 -0.94
CA HIS A 10 -2.78 -11.70 0.15
C HIS A 10 -4.04 -12.18 0.90
N PRO A 11 -4.24 -11.81 2.18
CA PRO A 11 -5.29 -12.38 3.03
C PRO A 11 -6.66 -11.74 2.86
N TRP A 12 -6.77 -10.62 2.13
CA TRP A 12 -8.04 -9.96 1.89
C TRP A 12 -8.67 -10.42 0.57
N GLN A 13 -9.99 -10.30 0.47
CA GLN A 13 -10.67 -10.43 -0.80
C GLN A 13 -10.51 -9.13 -1.59
N SER A 14 -9.97 -9.22 -2.81
CA SER A 14 -9.78 -8.05 -3.67
C SER A 14 -11.12 -7.40 -4.00
N ALA A 15 -11.18 -6.08 -3.88
CA ALA A 15 -12.34 -5.33 -4.37
C ALA A 15 -12.25 -5.12 -5.89
N ALA A 16 -13.36 -4.68 -6.51
CA ALA A 16 -13.34 -4.30 -7.92
C ALA A 16 -12.28 -3.22 -8.20
N ARG A 17 -12.15 -2.24 -7.29
CA ARG A 17 -11.10 -1.23 -7.30
C ARG A 17 -10.67 -0.92 -5.87
N GLU A 18 -9.38 -0.92 -5.60
CA GLU A 18 -8.81 -0.66 -4.27
C GLU A 18 -7.42 0.00 -4.35
N VAL A 19 -6.98 0.57 -3.23
CA VAL A 19 -5.64 1.12 -3.06
C VAL A 19 -4.88 0.23 -2.08
N VAL A 20 -3.70 -0.23 -2.46
CA VAL A 20 -2.77 -0.95 -1.57
C VAL A 20 -1.59 -0.04 -1.27
N VAL A 21 -1.37 0.26 0.00
CA VAL A 21 -0.23 1.06 0.46
C VAL A 21 0.74 0.14 1.15
N VAL A 22 1.93 0.00 0.58
CA VAL A 22 3.03 -0.76 1.16
C VAL A 22 4.03 0.22 1.75
N TYR A 23 4.34 0.07 3.03
CA TYR A 23 5.19 1.01 3.75
C TYR A 23 6.05 0.30 4.79
N THR A 24 7.03 1.01 5.31
CA THR A 24 7.97 0.58 6.34
C THR A 24 7.93 1.59 7.50
N HIS A 25 8.58 1.26 8.62
CA HIS A 25 8.59 2.12 9.80
C HIS A 25 9.40 3.43 9.61
N ASP A 26 10.29 3.48 8.62
CA ASP A 26 11.22 4.59 8.35
C ASP A 26 10.72 5.58 7.28
N CYS A 27 9.50 5.40 6.77
CA CYS A 27 8.87 6.28 5.78
C CYS A 27 8.56 7.72 6.27
N GLY A 28 8.79 8.02 7.55
CA GLY A 28 8.48 9.33 8.15
C GLY A 28 6.97 9.54 8.37
N ASP A 29 6.52 10.81 8.30
CA ASP A 29 5.11 11.15 8.49
C ASP A 29 4.29 10.91 7.23
N LEU A 30 3.53 9.81 7.23
CA LEU A 30 2.59 9.45 6.17
C LEU A 30 1.18 10.03 6.37
N GLY A 31 0.95 10.80 7.44
CA GLY A 31 -0.37 11.32 7.82
C GLY A 31 -1.13 12.01 6.67
N PRO A 32 -0.51 12.91 5.89
CA PRO A 32 -1.14 13.54 4.73
C PRO A 32 -1.54 12.53 3.66
N LEU A 33 -0.64 11.61 3.28
CA LEU A 33 -0.91 10.57 2.29
C LEU A 33 -2.12 9.74 2.69
N TRP A 34 -2.16 9.25 3.92
CA TRP A 34 -3.28 8.45 4.41
C TRP A 34 -4.60 9.20 4.40
N ARG A 35 -4.58 10.50 4.73
CA ARG A 35 -5.79 11.34 4.71
C ARG A 35 -6.38 11.40 3.30
N ASP A 36 -5.54 11.65 2.30
CA ASP A 36 -5.99 11.77 0.91
C ASP A 36 -6.50 10.43 0.37
N LEU A 37 -5.82 9.33 0.70
CA LEU A 37 -6.24 7.98 0.32
C LEU A 37 -7.57 7.58 0.96
N LEU A 38 -7.76 7.87 2.25
CA LEU A 38 -9.01 7.59 2.94
C LEU A 38 -10.17 8.48 2.43
N ALA A 39 -9.87 9.70 2.00
CA ALA A 39 -10.86 10.60 1.40
C ALA A 39 -11.29 10.18 -0.02
N SER A 40 -10.52 9.31 -0.70
CA SER A 40 -10.82 8.86 -2.07
C SER A 40 -12.10 8.01 -2.19
N GLY A 41 -12.61 7.49 -1.07
CA GLY A 41 -13.76 6.57 -1.06
C GLY A 41 -13.45 5.15 -1.55
N LEU A 42 -12.19 4.86 -1.92
CA LEU A 42 -11.75 3.51 -2.27
C LEU A 42 -11.40 2.69 -1.02
N PRO A 43 -11.60 1.37 -1.03
CA PRO A 43 -11.01 0.49 -0.03
C PRO A 43 -9.49 0.67 0.01
N VAL A 44 -8.94 0.93 1.21
CA VAL A 44 -7.50 1.08 1.43
C VAL A 44 -6.97 -0.13 2.19
N ARG A 45 -5.90 -0.75 1.67
CA ARG A 45 -5.19 -1.86 2.29
C ARG A 45 -3.82 -1.38 2.73
N ALA A 46 -3.58 -1.38 4.03
CA ALA A 46 -2.27 -1.03 4.60
C ALA A 46 -1.43 -2.31 4.75
N VAL A 47 -0.23 -2.30 4.18
CA VAL A 47 0.73 -3.41 4.24
C VAL A 47 2.03 -2.87 4.83
N ASN A 48 2.39 -3.37 6.00
CA ASN A 48 3.70 -3.11 6.58
C ASN A 48 4.67 -4.17 6.04
N ALA A 49 5.65 -3.73 5.25
CA ALA A 49 6.64 -4.59 4.61
C ALA A 49 7.68 -5.15 5.60
N GLU A 50 7.62 -4.72 6.86
CA GLU A 50 8.52 -5.15 7.91
C GLU A 50 7.73 -5.66 9.12
N ASP A 51 8.35 -6.51 9.92
CA ASP A 51 7.78 -6.95 11.19
C ASP A 51 8.11 -5.98 12.34
N VAL A 52 8.26 -4.70 12.01
CA VAL A 52 8.44 -3.61 12.98
C VAL A 52 7.09 -2.91 13.12
N PRO A 53 6.53 -2.76 14.33
CA PRO A 53 5.25 -2.08 14.51
C PRO A 53 5.28 -0.64 13.96
N ALA A 54 4.52 -0.40 12.90
CA ALA A 54 4.31 0.92 12.32
C ALA A 54 2.80 1.12 12.10
N PRO A 55 2.15 2.07 12.80
CA PRO A 55 0.70 2.21 12.77
C PRO A 55 0.21 2.71 11.41
N ALA A 56 -0.94 2.20 10.96
CA ALA A 56 -1.74 2.83 9.91
C ALA A 56 -2.84 3.67 10.58
N PRO A 57 -3.18 4.86 10.06
CA PRO A 57 -4.17 5.74 10.68
C PRO A 57 -5.60 5.33 10.31
N GLY A 58 -6.59 6.05 10.87
CA GLY A 58 -7.99 5.92 10.48
C GLY A 58 -8.66 4.60 10.87
N GLY A 59 -8.13 3.89 11.87
CA GLY A 59 -8.65 2.59 12.30
C GLY A 59 -8.27 1.43 11.37
N LEU A 60 -7.38 1.66 10.40
CA LEU A 60 -6.80 0.59 9.59
C LEU A 60 -5.88 -0.27 10.45
N THR A 61 -6.09 -1.58 10.41
CA THR A 61 -5.13 -2.55 10.92
C THR A 61 -4.21 -2.95 9.77
N PRO A 62 -2.92 -2.60 9.80
CA PRO A 62 -2.02 -2.99 8.74
C PRO A 62 -1.79 -4.49 8.76
N TRP A 63 -1.77 -5.10 7.57
CA TRP A 63 -1.24 -6.45 7.41
C TRP A 63 0.27 -6.42 7.62
N ARG A 64 0.79 -7.32 8.45
CA ARG A 64 2.20 -7.38 8.87
C ARG A 64 2.62 -8.84 9.09
N GLY A 65 3.93 -9.03 9.29
CA GLY A 65 4.55 -10.35 9.49
C GLY A 65 5.17 -10.91 8.22
N GLU A 66 5.70 -12.13 8.29
CA GLU A 66 6.49 -12.75 7.22
C GLU A 66 5.77 -12.80 5.86
N GLU A 67 4.46 -13.05 5.85
CA GLU A 67 3.68 -13.08 4.62
C GLU A 67 3.57 -11.68 3.97
N ALA A 68 3.39 -10.62 4.77
CA ALA A 68 3.36 -9.24 4.29
C ALA A 68 4.73 -8.82 3.72
N THR A 69 5.82 -9.21 4.40
CA THR A 69 7.19 -9.02 3.90
C THR A 69 7.41 -9.75 2.59
N THR A 70 6.93 -10.99 2.47
CA THR A 70 7.05 -11.80 1.25
C THR A 70 6.27 -11.19 0.10
N PHE A 71 5.05 -10.73 0.36
CA PHE A 71 4.23 -9.98 -0.58
C PHE A 71 4.96 -8.74 -1.10
N ALA A 72 5.50 -7.90 -0.21
CA ALA A 72 6.24 -6.69 -0.59
C ALA A 72 7.48 -7.02 -1.44
N ARG A 73 8.22 -8.09 -1.11
CA ARG A 73 9.36 -8.57 -1.90
C ARG A 73 8.96 -9.04 -3.30
N GLN A 74 7.82 -9.72 -3.42
CA GLN A 74 7.31 -10.18 -4.73
C GLN A 74 6.92 -9.02 -5.65
N LEU A 75 6.44 -7.91 -5.08
CA LEU A 75 6.17 -6.68 -5.83
C LEU A 75 7.43 -6.03 -6.40
N ARG A 76 8.61 -6.26 -5.80
CA ARG A 76 9.89 -5.63 -6.18
C ARG A 76 9.77 -4.11 -6.19
N ILE A 77 9.29 -3.54 -5.07
CA ILE A 77 9.21 -2.10 -4.83
C ILE A 77 10.64 -1.55 -4.76
N GLY A 78 10.91 -0.47 -5.48
CA GLY A 78 12.20 0.22 -5.49
C GLY A 78 12.36 1.18 -4.31
N GLU A 79 11.28 1.88 -3.93
CA GLU A 79 11.27 2.85 -2.82
C GLU A 79 9.98 2.80 -2.01
N TYR A 80 10.09 2.93 -0.68
CA TYR A 80 8.95 3.04 0.22
C TYR A 80 8.68 4.51 0.62
N PRO A 81 7.41 4.88 0.88
CA PRO A 81 6.22 4.06 0.70
C PRO A 81 5.88 3.85 -0.78
N ALA A 82 5.11 2.80 -1.07
CA ALA A 82 4.54 2.54 -2.39
C ALA A 82 3.02 2.51 -2.32
N VAL A 83 2.36 3.18 -3.24
CA VAL A 83 0.90 3.22 -3.38
C VAL A 83 0.54 2.54 -4.69
N LEU A 84 -0.31 1.53 -4.64
CA LEU A 84 -0.77 0.77 -5.79
C LEU A 84 -2.26 1.03 -5.99
N LEU A 85 -2.64 1.41 -7.20
CA LEU A 85 -4.03 1.34 -7.62
C LEU A 85 -4.28 -0.03 -8.25
N VAL A 86 -5.23 -0.77 -7.71
CA VAL A 86 -5.55 -2.14 -8.12
C VAL A 86 -6.98 -2.21 -8.63
N ASN A 87 -7.20 -2.93 -9.73
CA ASN A 87 -8.52 -3.23 -10.26
C ASN A 87 -8.65 -4.73 -10.51
N GLU A 88 -9.63 -5.36 -9.87
CA GLU A 88 -9.87 -6.80 -9.95
C GLU A 88 -8.59 -7.63 -9.71
N GLY A 89 -7.82 -7.24 -8.69
CA GLY A 89 -6.56 -7.90 -8.33
C GLY A 89 -5.39 -7.63 -9.28
N ARG A 90 -5.50 -6.71 -10.24
CA ARG A 90 -4.38 -6.31 -11.14
C ARG A 90 -3.91 -4.90 -10.85
N ILE A 91 -2.59 -4.69 -10.89
CA ILE A 91 -1.97 -3.38 -10.67
C ILE A 91 -2.24 -2.49 -11.90
N LEU A 92 -3.06 -1.46 -11.74
CA LEU A 92 -3.32 -0.47 -12.78
C LEU A 92 -2.32 0.67 -12.79
N ASN A 93 -1.91 1.11 -11.60
CA ASN A 93 -0.92 2.17 -11.46
C ASN A 93 -0.16 2.00 -10.15
N ALA A 94 1.01 2.61 -10.08
CA ALA A 94 1.82 2.60 -8.89
C ALA A 94 2.71 3.82 -8.77
N TRP A 95 2.87 4.28 -7.54
CA TRP A 95 3.70 5.41 -7.16
C TRP A 95 4.62 4.96 -6.02
N GLU A 96 5.91 5.25 -6.12
CA GLU A 96 6.93 4.88 -5.14
C GLU A 96 7.65 6.14 -4.66
N GLY A 97 8.05 6.14 -3.39
CA GLY A 97 8.89 7.17 -2.79
C GLY A 97 8.13 8.30 -2.10
N THR A 98 8.83 9.43 -1.93
CA THR A 98 8.32 10.54 -1.11
C THR A 98 7.14 11.26 -1.76
N PHE A 99 5.97 11.17 -1.12
CA PHE A 99 4.76 11.90 -1.52
C PHE A 99 4.79 13.33 -0.96
N ALA A 100 5.57 14.20 -1.60
CA ALA A 100 5.62 15.63 -1.28
C ALA A 100 4.76 16.43 -2.27
N GLY A 101 3.46 16.57 -1.97
CA GLY A 101 2.55 17.39 -2.76
C GLY A 101 1.12 17.32 -2.24
N LYS A 102 0.39 18.43 -2.35
CA LYS A 102 -1.08 18.38 -2.27
C LYS A 102 -1.57 17.69 -3.53
N LEU A 103 -2.41 16.67 -3.38
CA LEU A 103 -3.27 16.19 -4.45
C LEU A 103 -4.35 17.25 -4.67
N ASP A 104 -4.05 18.26 -5.49
CA ASP A 104 -5.04 19.23 -5.99
C ASP A 104 -5.86 18.64 -7.15
#